data_AF-A0A2V8BSU7-F1
#
_entry.id   AF-A0A2V8BSU7-F1
#
_cell.length_a   1.000
_cell.length_b   1.000
_cell.length_c   1.000
_cell.angle_alpha   90.00
_cell.angle_beta   90.00
_cell.angle_gamma   90.00
#
_symmetry.space_group_name_H-M   'P 1'
#
loop_
_entity.id
_entity.type
_entity.pdbx_description
1 polymer ?
#
loop_
_entity_poly.entity_id
_entity_poly.type
_entity_poly.pdbx_seq_one_letter_code
_entity_poly.pdbx_strand_id
1 'polypeptide(L)'
;MARRLCRRLLPGLVAGLWIIGLCAAAENDTPILSAARRHDATALQQLLKAGADVNGARGDGLTALHVAAAEGDTAIAQMLIAAGANVHASTVLIGSTPLHLAAKQGQAGVVSMLLESGADPDRRDKLGTSPL
;
A
#
# COMPACT_ATOMS: atom_id res chain seq x y z
N MET A 1 18.66 -14.58 4.96
CA MET A 1 18.74 -14.36 6.43
C MET A 1 17.94 -13.08 6.69
N ALA A 2 16.64 -13.11 7.00
CA ALA A 2 16.01 -13.36 8.30
C ALA A 2 14.75 -14.23 8.09
N ARG A 3 14.70 -15.54 8.37
CA ARG A 3 14.74 -16.29 9.64
C ARG A 3 13.68 -15.90 10.67
N ARG A 4 12.76 -16.86 10.88
CA ARG A 4 12.08 -17.26 12.13
C ARG A 4 10.91 -16.32 12.49
N LEU A 5 9.65 -16.76 12.41
CA LEU A 5 8.99 -17.37 13.58
C LEU A 5 7.67 -18.12 13.30
N CYS A 6 7.44 -18.71 12.12
CA CYS A 6 6.16 -19.38 11.85
C CYS A 6 6.01 -20.81 12.45
N ARG A 7 6.84 -21.21 13.43
CA ARG A 7 6.74 -22.53 14.07
C ARG A 7 7.13 -22.50 15.55
N ARG A 8 6.14 -22.27 16.41
CA ARG A 8 6.01 -22.95 17.70
C ARG A 8 4.61 -22.70 18.26
N LEU A 9 3.69 -23.61 17.95
CA LEU A 9 2.53 -23.86 18.79
C LEU A 9 3.07 -24.35 20.15
N LEU A 10 2.79 -23.60 21.21
CA LEU A 10 2.75 -24.11 22.58
C LEU A 10 1.29 -24.02 23.04
N PRO A 11 0.70 -25.12 23.55
CA PRO A 11 -0.64 -25.08 24.11
C PRO A 11 -0.54 -24.55 25.54
N GLY A 12 -1.16 -23.41 25.83
CA GLY A 12 -1.20 -22.88 27.19
C GLY A 12 -1.54 -21.40 27.23
N LEU A 13 -2.77 -21.12 27.69
CA LEU A 13 -3.29 -19.87 28.25
C LEU A 13 -2.44 -18.60 28.06
N VAL A 14 -2.97 -17.65 27.28
CA VAL A 14 -3.67 -16.47 27.84
C VAL A 14 -4.54 -15.84 26.74
N ALA A 15 -5.81 -15.66 27.07
CA ALA A 15 -6.78 -14.96 26.26
C ALA A 15 -6.47 -13.45 26.27
N GLY A 16 -6.44 -12.82 25.09
CA GLY A 16 -6.34 -11.37 24.97
C GLY A 16 -5.73 -10.91 23.65
N LEU A 17 -6.59 -10.53 22.69
CA LEU A 17 -6.27 -9.67 21.54
C LEU A 17 -5.34 -10.20 20.42
N TRP A 18 -5.29 -11.51 20.17
CA TRP A 18 -4.65 -12.02 18.93
C TRP A 18 -5.63 -12.83 18.09
N ILE A 19 -6.70 -12.16 17.63
CA ILE A 19 -7.56 -12.70 16.57
C ILE A 19 -7.69 -11.66 15.45
N ILE A 20 -6.58 -11.40 14.78
CA ILE A 20 -6.62 -11.05 13.36
C ILE A 20 -5.64 -11.95 12.62
N GLY A 21 -5.71 -13.25 12.94
CA GLY A 21 -5.25 -14.31 12.05
C GLY A 21 -6.28 -14.50 10.94
N LEU A 22 -6.50 -13.47 10.11
CA LEU A 22 -7.29 -13.62 8.90
C LEU A 22 -6.35 -14.16 7.82
N CYS A 23 -6.30 -15.49 7.77
CA CYS A 23 -5.62 -16.26 6.75
C CYS A 23 -6.36 -16.06 5.41
N ALA A 24 -6.07 -14.97 4.69
CA ALA A 24 -6.55 -14.74 3.33
C ALA A 24 -5.69 -13.70 2.60
N ALA A 25 -4.55 -14.14 2.06
CA ALA A 25 -4.05 -13.81 0.73
C ALA A 25 -2.65 -14.41 0.59
N ALA A 26 -2.41 -15.06 -0.53
CA ALA A 26 -1.12 -15.64 -0.89
C ALA A 26 0.00 -14.57 -0.89
N GLU A 27 1.18 -14.98 -0.46
CA GLU A 27 2.48 -14.35 -0.76
C GLU A 27 2.73 -12.95 -0.18
N ASN A 28 3.18 -12.88 1.09
CA ASN A 28 3.94 -11.72 1.63
C ASN A 28 3.22 -10.34 1.56
N ASP A 29 1.92 -10.30 1.28
CA ASP A 29 1.12 -9.07 1.24
C ASP A 29 0.90 -8.54 2.67
N THR A 30 1.19 -7.26 2.90
CA THR A 30 0.89 -6.60 4.17
C THR A 30 -0.64 -6.45 4.32
N PRO A 31 -1.18 -6.48 5.55
CA PRO A 31 -2.63 -6.41 5.76
C PRO A 31 -3.26 -5.14 5.19
N ILE A 32 -2.50 -4.04 5.12
CA ILE A 32 -2.94 -2.78 4.51
C ILE A 32 -3.04 -2.88 2.98
N LEU A 33 -2.13 -3.61 2.31
CA LEU A 33 -2.24 -3.88 0.87
C LEU A 33 -3.51 -4.68 0.55
N SER A 34 -3.81 -5.71 1.34
CA SER A 34 -5.02 -6.52 1.16
C SER A 34 -6.31 -5.73 1.39
N ALA A 35 -6.30 -4.72 2.26
CA ALA A 35 -7.43 -3.80 2.43
C ALA A 35 -7.58 -2.87 1.22
N ALA A 36 -6.47 -2.29 0.74
CA ALA A 36 -6.46 -1.44 -0.45
C ALA A 36 -6.93 -2.19 -1.71
N ARG A 37 -6.48 -3.42 -1.93
CA ARG A 37 -6.92 -4.27 -3.06
C ARG A 37 -8.40 -4.64 -3.04
N ARG A 38 -9.01 -4.65 -1.85
CA ARG A 38 -10.42 -4.99 -1.67
C ARG A 38 -11.33 -3.77 -1.70
N HIS A 39 -10.78 -2.57 -1.91
CA HIS A 39 -11.54 -1.33 -1.85
C HIS A 39 -12.22 -1.10 -0.49
N ASP A 40 -11.68 -1.72 0.58
CA ASP A 40 -12.30 -1.67 1.91
C ASP A 40 -11.73 -0.52 2.74
N ALA A 41 -12.40 0.63 2.62
CA ALA A 41 -12.04 1.82 3.35
C ALA A 41 -12.15 1.67 4.87
N THR A 42 -13.12 0.86 5.35
CA THR A 42 -13.36 0.67 6.78
C THR A 42 -12.25 -0.17 7.39
N ALA A 43 -11.89 -1.27 6.73
CA ALA A 43 -10.75 -2.09 7.14
C ALA A 43 -9.44 -1.28 7.11
N LEU A 44 -9.24 -0.45 6.09
CA LEU A 44 -8.06 0.42 6.01
C LEU A 44 -7.99 1.37 7.21
N GLN A 45 -9.08 2.06 7.56
CA GLN A 45 -9.11 2.93 8.74
C GLN A 45 -8.87 2.19 10.05
N GLN A 46 -9.44 0.99 10.21
CA GLN A 46 -9.22 0.14 11.39
C GLN A 46 -7.73 -0.22 11.52
N LEU A 47 -7.08 -0.60 10.42
CA LEU A 47 -5.66 -0.93 10.39
C LEU A 47 -4.78 0.28 10.72
N LEU A 48 -5.10 1.45 10.15
CA LEU A 48 -4.38 2.70 10.45
C LEU A 48 -4.51 3.09 11.93
N LYS A 49 -5.72 2.96 12.51
CA LYS A 49 -5.95 3.18 13.95
C LYS A 49 -5.22 2.16 14.83
N ALA A 50 -5.06 0.94 14.35
CA ALA A 50 -4.29 -0.10 15.02
C ALA A 50 -2.76 0.10 14.92
N GLY A 51 -2.29 1.15 14.24
CA GLY A 51 -0.87 1.44 14.07
C GLY A 51 -0.20 0.63 12.96
N ALA A 52 -0.97 0.17 11.97
CA ALA A 52 -0.39 -0.45 10.78
C ALA A 52 0.50 0.55 10.03
N ASP A 53 1.63 0.06 9.51
CA ASP A 53 2.53 0.86 8.71
C ASP A 53 1.90 1.20 7.35
N VAL A 54 1.55 2.48 7.15
CA VAL A 54 0.97 3.01 5.91
C VAL A 54 1.91 2.85 4.71
N ASN A 55 3.22 2.88 4.97
CA ASN A 55 4.27 2.73 3.98
C ASN A 55 4.77 1.30 3.87
N GLY A 56 4.08 0.36 4.53
CA GLY A 56 4.39 -1.06 4.52
C GLY A 56 4.38 -1.59 3.09
N ALA A 57 5.58 -1.76 2.53
CA ALA A 57 5.78 -2.25 1.18
C ALA A 57 5.93 -3.77 1.16
N ARG A 58 5.43 -4.39 0.10
CA ARG A 58 5.76 -5.79 -0.22
C ARG A 58 7.21 -5.89 -0.73
N GLY A 59 7.74 -7.12 -0.84
CA GLY A 59 9.12 -7.38 -1.26
C GLY A 59 9.53 -6.82 -2.63
N ASP A 60 8.56 -6.43 -3.47
CA ASP A 60 8.72 -5.74 -4.75
C ASP A 60 8.66 -4.20 -4.64
N GLY A 61 8.55 -3.64 -3.43
CA GLY A 61 8.41 -2.21 -3.17
C GLY A 61 7.01 -1.66 -3.40
N LEU A 62 6.01 -2.52 -3.57
CA LEU A 62 4.64 -2.12 -3.82
C LEU A 62 3.95 -1.72 -2.51
N THR A 63 3.41 -0.50 -2.45
CA THR A 63 2.71 0.04 -1.28
C THR A 63 1.20 0.10 -1.51
N ALA A 64 0.40 0.28 -0.45
CA ALA A 64 -1.04 0.46 -0.57
C ALA A 64 -1.42 1.64 -1.50
N LEU A 65 -0.61 2.70 -1.54
CA LEU A 65 -0.86 3.85 -2.41
C LEU A 65 -0.66 3.52 -3.90
N HIS A 66 0.27 2.61 -4.23
CA HIS A 66 0.42 2.11 -5.59
C HIS A 66 -0.81 1.34 -6.05
N VAL A 67 -1.39 0.51 -5.18
CA VAL A 67 -2.64 -0.23 -5.48
C VAL A 67 -3.77 0.75 -5.71
N ALA A 68 -4.01 1.69 -4.78
CA ALA A 68 -5.07 2.67 -4.91
C ALA A 68 -4.93 3.52 -6.19
N ALA A 69 -3.70 3.88 -6.55
CA ALA A 69 -3.41 4.60 -7.79
C ALA A 69 -3.67 3.77 -9.06
N ALA A 70 -3.29 2.49 -9.06
CA ALA A 70 -3.53 1.61 -10.20
C ALA A 70 -5.02 1.31 -10.43
N GLU A 71 -5.79 1.18 -9.34
CA GLU A 71 -7.23 0.93 -9.41
C GLU A 71 -8.06 2.22 -9.59
N GLY A 72 -7.49 3.40 -9.36
CA GLY A 72 -8.19 4.67 -9.46
C GLY A 72 -9.06 5.01 -8.26
N ASP A 73 -8.79 4.38 -7.12
CA ASP A 73 -9.70 4.40 -5.98
C ASP A 73 -9.45 5.62 -5.08
N THR A 74 -10.21 6.68 -5.35
CA THR A 74 -9.92 8.00 -4.79
C THR A 74 -10.10 8.07 -3.27
N ALA A 75 -11.09 7.36 -2.73
CA ALA A 75 -11.35 7.31 -1.29
C ALA A 75 -10.17 6.69 -0.53
N ILE A 76 -9.64 5.58 -1.02
CA ILE A 76 -8.50 4.90 -0.40
C ILE A 76 -7.22 5.75 -0.55
N ALA A 77 -6.98 6.30 -1.75
CA ALA A 77 -5.83 7.17 -1.98
C ALA A 77 -5.83 8.36 -1.01
N GLN A 78 -6.98 9.03 -0.83
CA GLN A 78 -7.11 10.16 0.08
C GLN A 78 -6.84 9.78 1.54
N MET A 79 -7.37 8.64 2.01
CA MET A 79 -7.11 8.17 3.38
C MET A 79 -5.65 7.80 3.60
N LEU A 80 -4.99 7.17 2.62
CA LEU A 80 -3.58 6.83 2.70
C LEU A 80 -2.72 8.10 2.76
N ILE A 81 -3.00 9.08 1.92
CA ILE A 81 -2.31 10.39 1.92
C ILE A 81 -2.51 11.09 3.28
N ALA A 82 -3.75 11.13 3.78
CA ALA A 82 -4.06 11.71 5.09
C ALA A 82 -3.36 10.99 6.24
N ALA A 83 -3.10 9.69 6.09
CA ALA A 83 -2.33 8.88 7.04
C ALA A 83 -0.80 9.03 6.90
N GLY A 84 -0.31 9.88 5.99
CA GLY A 84 1.13 10.10 5.78
C GLY A 84 1.78 9.07 4.85
N ALA A 85 1.03 8.51 3.90
CA ALA A 85 1.60 7.68 2.85
C ALA A 85 2.63 8.46 2.02
N ASN A 86 3.73 7.80 1.67
CA ASN A 86 4.77 8.36 0.84
C ASN A 86 4.31 8.39 -0.64
N VAL A 87 3.96 9.58 -1.11
CA VAL A 87 3.56 9.84 -2.51
C VAL A 87 4.70 9.63 -3.51
N HIS A 88 5.94 9.67 -3.05
CA HIS A 88 7.15 9.43 -3.85
C HIS A 88 7.68 8.00 -3.70
N ALA A 89 6.91 7.09 -3.08
CA ALA A 89 7.30 5.69 -3.00
C ALA A 89 7.55 5.15 -4.41
N SER A 90 8.62 4.38 -4.58
CA SER A 90 8.99 3.80 -5.87
C SER A 90 9.08 2.28 -5.74
N THR A 91 8.47 1.58 -6.69
CA THR A 91 8.60 0.11 -6.77
C THR A 91 10.05 -0.31 -7.06
N VAL A 92 10.46 -1.47 -6.56
CA VAL A 92 11.84 -1.96 -6.71
C VAL A 92 12.13 -2.41 -8.13
N LEU A 93 11.17 -3.02 -8.83
CA LEU A 93 11.40 -3.54 -10.18
C LEU A 93 11.57 -2.44 -11.23
N ILE A 94 10.56 -1.56 -11.34
CA ILE A 94 10.48 -0.57 -12.43
C ILE A 94 10.78 0.85 -11.94
N GLY A 95 10.80 1.09 -10.63
CA GLY A 95 10.95 2.45 -10.09
C GLY A 95 9.72 3.33 -10.30
N SER A 96 8.60 2.75 -10.73
CA SER A 96 7.35 3.49 -10.92
C SER A 96 6.84 3.96 -9.57
N THR A 97 6.38 5.21 -9.57
CA THR A 97 5.69 5.85 -8.46
C THR A 97 4.18 5.61 -8.56
N PRO A 98 3.37 5.91 -7.52
CA PRO A 98 1.92 5.86 -7.62
C PRO A 98 1.40 6.69 -8.79
N LEU A 99 2.02 7.84 -9.08
CA LEU A 99 1.65 8.71 -10.19
C LEU A 99 1.82 8.03 -11.56
N HIS A 100 2.91 7.27 -11.76
CA HIS A 100 3.10 6.50 -13.00
C HIS A 100 1.97 5.48 -13.20
N LEU A 101 1.56 4.79 -12.13
CA LEU A 101 0.50 3.80 -12.22
C LEU A 101 -0.85 4.45 -12.50
N ALA A 102 -1.18 5.54 -11.79
CA ALA A 102 -2.41 6.28 -12.02
C ALA A 102 -2.48 6.84 -13.46
N ALA A 103 -1.38 7.43 -13.96
CA ALA A 103 -1.32 7.98 -15.30
C ALA A 103 -1.40 6.89 -16.39
N LYS A 104 -0.66 5.78 -16.22
CA LYS A 104 -0.71 4.62 -17.12
C LYS A 104 -2.12 4.03 -17.24
N GLN A 105 -2.86 4.03 -16.15
CA GLN A 105 -4.23 3.50 -16.08
C GLN A 105 -5.29 4.56 -16.44
N GLY A 106 -4.90 5.81 -16.71
CA GLY A 106 -5.82 6.90 -17.07
C GLY A 106 -6.67 7.44 -15.91
N GLN A 107 -6.23 7.24 -14.67
CA GLN A 107 -6.99 7.56 -13.45
C GLN A 107 -6.85 9.04 -13.07
N ALA A 108 -7.46 9.93 -13.87
CA ALA A 108 -7.33 11.38 -13.72
C ALA A 108 -7.67 11.91 -12.32
N GLY A 109 -8.64 11.29 -11.63
CA GLY A 109 -9.03 11.66 -10.26
C GLY A 109 -7.91 11.41 -9.25
N VAL A 110 -7.24 10.26 -9.33
CA VAL A 110 -6.11 9.95 -8.43
C VAL A 110 -4.86 10.72 -8.83
N VAL A 111 -4.62 10.93 -10.13
CA VAL A 111 -3.54 11.79 -10.63
C VAL A 111 -3.64 13.18 -10.02
N SER A 112 -4.82 13.80 -10.09
CA SER A 112 -5.04 15.16 -9.55
C SER A 112 -4.74 15.22 -8.05
N MET A 113 -5.23 14.26 -7.26
CA MET A 113 -4.96 14.21 -5.83
C MET A 113 -3.47 13.98 -5.50
N LEU A 114 -2.78 13.13 -6.26
CA LEU A 114 -1.35 12.90 -6.06
C LEU A 114 -0.55 14.17 -6.35
N LEU A 115 -0.89 14.91 -7.41
CA LEU A 115 -0.26 16.20 -7.74
C LEU A 115 -0.53 17.25 -6.67
N GLU A 116 -1.77 17.36 -6.17
CA GLU A 116 -2.13 18.22 -5.04
C GLU A 116 -1.35 17.86 -3.77
N SER A 117 -1.02 16.59 -3.60
CA SER A 117 -0.20 16.07 -2.50
C SER A 117 1.30 16.26 -2.69
N GLY A 118 1.72 16.95 -3.76
CA GLY A 118 3.12 17.26 -4.05
C GLY A 118 3.87 16.16 -4.80
N ALA A 119 3.20 15.21 -5.43
CA ALA A 119 3.87 14.25 -6.31
C ALA A 119 4.53 14.98 -7.48
N ASP A 120 5.75 14.56 -7.81
CA ASP A 120 6.54 15.14 -8.90
C ASP A 120 6.08 14.55 -10.25
N PRO A 121 5.52 15.37 -11.17
CA PRO A 121 5.04 14.93 -12.48
C PRO A 121 6.17 14.58 -13.45
N ASP A 122 7.39 15.06 -13.21
CA ASP A 122 8.54 14.84 -14.10
C ASP A 122 9.46 13.72 -13.57
N ARG A 123 9.14 13.17 -12.39
CA ARG A 123 9.91 12.10 -11.75
C ARG A 123 9.98 10.91 -12.69
N ARG A 124 11.17 10.57 -13.19
CA ARG A 124 11.36 9.43 -14.07
C ARG A 124 11.45 8.11 -13.32
N ASP A 125 10.88 7.06 -13.89
CA ASP A 125 11.10 5.69 -13.44
C ASP A 125 12.48 5.15 -13.86
N LYS A 126 12.80 3.89 -13.54
CA LYS A 126 14.10 3.28 -13.91
C LYS A 126 14.24 3.07 -15.41
N LEU A 127 13.15 3.14 -16.18
CA LEU A 127 13.15 3.04 -17.63
C LEU A 127 13.32 4.41 -18.29
N GLY A 128 13.37 5.49 -17.49
CA GLY A 128 13.50 6.86 -17.98
C GLY A 128 12.19 7.47 -18.46
N THR A 129 11.06 6.82 -18.18
CA THR A 129 9.72 7.26 -18.55
C THR A 129 9.24 8.30 -17.55
N SER A 130 8.65 9.39 -18.00
CA SER A 130 7.88 10.30 -17.14
C SER A 130 6.46 9.75 -16.95
N PRO A 131 5.81 10.01 -15.79
CA PRO A 131 4.45 9.56 -15.55
C PRO A 131 3.44 10.33 -16.42
N LEU A 132 3.73 11.58 -16.77
CA LEU A 132 2.94 12.43 -17.66
C LEU A 132 3.71 12.76 -18.96
#